data_AF-I0ESG5-F1
#
_entry.id   AF-I0ESG5-F1
#
_cell.length_a   1.000
_cell.length_b   1.000
_cell.length_c   1.000
_cell.angle_alpha   90.00
_cell.angle_beta   90.00
_cell.angle_gamma   90.00
#
_symmetry.space_group_name_H-M   'P 1'
#
loop_
_entity.id
_entity.type
_entity.pdbx_description
1 polymer ?
#
loop_
_entity_poly.entity_id
_entity_poly.type
_entity_poly.pdbx_seq_one_letter_code
_entity_poly.pdbx_strand_id
1 'polypeptide(L)'
;MQNCLFETEKPPKKNVKNTSKKSVEKSFEEHVQALEQAIEHLNAPDLSLKEGIEWYKMGMQELLLAQKLLTDAHLEYEKLQTLD
;
A
#
# COMPACT_ATOMS: atom_id res chain seq x y z
N MET A 1 -6.23 49.32 11.30
CA MET A 1 -7.27 48.42 10.75
C MET A 1 -6.65 47.04 10.61
N GLN A 2 -7.45 46.03 10.90
CA GLN A 2 -7.18 44.81 11.64
C GLN A 2 -6.01 43.91 11.17
N ASN A 3 -5.30 43.40 12.18
CA ASN A 3 -4.50 42.18 12.15
C ASN A 3 -5.40 40.98 11.82
N CYS A 4 -5.08 40.20 10.80
CA CYS A 4 -5.62 38.85 10.63
C CYS A 4 -4.56 37.83 11.10
N LEU A 5 -4.51 37.71 12.42
CA LEU A 5 -3.92 36.63 13.19
C LEU A 5 -4.75 35.37 12.94
N PHE A 6 -4.32 34.49 12.04
CA PHE A 6 -4.87 33.13 11.94
C PHE A 6 -3.97 32.19 12.75
N GLU A 7 -4.19 32.20 14.06
CA GLU A 7 -4.00 31.01 14.88
C GLU A 7 -5.27 30.18 14.79
N THR A 8 -5.24 29.09 14.03
CA THR A 8 -6.22 28.01 14.18
C THR A 8 -5.48 26.74 14.54
N GLU A 9 -5.33 26.60 15.85
CA GLU A 9 -5.63 25.40 16.63
C GLU A 9 -4.96 24.07 16.26
N LYS A 10 -4.25 23.56 17.26
CA LYS A 10 -3.67 22.22 17.39
C LYS A 10 -4.63 21.09 16.95
N PRO A 11 -4.11 19.99 16.41
CA PRO A 11 -4.93 18.86 15.96
C PRO A 11 -5.64 18.18 17.14
N PRO A 12 -6.95 17.91 17.06
CA PRO A 12 -7.63 17.16 18.10
C PRO A 12 -7.31 15.66 17.95
N LYS A 13 -6.59 15.11 18.93
CA LYS A 13 -6.59 13.67 19.23
C LYS A 13 -7.76 13.34 20.17
N LYS A 14 -8.40 12.18 19.93
CA LYS A 14 -9.26 11.31 20.78
C LYS A 14 -10.55 10.94 20.00
N ASN A 15 -11.13 9.75 20.03
CA ASN A 15 -10.77 8.37 20.35
C ASN A 15 -12.09 7.56 20.19
N VAL A 16 -12.01 6.35 19.60
CA VAL A 16 -12.85 5.15 19.90
C VAL A 16 -14.34 5.17 19.50
N LYS A 17 -14.75 4.37 18.48
CA LYS A 17 -15.34 3.01 18.63
C LYS A 17 -15.88 2.43 17.30
N ASN A 18 -15.44 1.19 17.00
CA ASN A 18 -16.09 0.13 16.21
C ASN A 18 -16.56 0.41 14.77
N THR A 19 -15.72 0.02 13.81
CA THR A 19 -16.16 -0.55 12.53
C THR A 19 -15.27 -1.75 12.19
N SER A 20 -15.91 -2.86 11.81
CA SER A 20 -15.35 -4.14 11.37
C SER A 20 -14.00 -4.03 10.66
N LYS A 21 -13.09 -4.99 10.88
CA LYS A 21 -11.85 -5.22 10.12
C LYS A 21 -12.14 -5.32 8.61
N LYS A 22 -12.29 -4.18 7.95
CA LYS A 22 -12.14 -4.04 6.51
C LYS A 22 -10.64 -3.77 6.36
N SER A 23 -9.90 -4.79 5.97
CA SER A 23 -8.52 -4.59 5.51
C SER A 23 -8.58 -3.45 4.50
N VAL A 24 -7.91 -2.33 4.80
CA VAL A 24 -7.67 -1.29 3.80
C VAL A 24 -6.91 -2.00 2.70
N GLU A 25 -7.58 -2.22 1.57
CA GLU A 25 -7.01 -2.88 0.42
C GLU A 25 -5.98 -1.91 -0.14
N LYS A 26 -4.71 -2.35 -0.18
CA LYS A 26 -3.60 -1.49 -0.59
C LYS A 26 -3.74 -1.16 -2.07
N SER A 27 -3.30 0.03 -2.48
CA SER A 27 -3.21 0.39 -3.91
C SER A 27 -2.07 -0.38 -4.60
N PHE A 28 -2.06 -0.33 -5.93
CA PHE A 28 -0.97 -0.93 -6.72
C PHE A 28 0.39 -0.34 -6.31
N GLU A 29 0.48 0.98 -6.18
CA GLU A 29 1.69 1.70 -5.80
C GLU A 29 2.16 1.33 -4.40
N GLU A 30 1.23 1.13 -3.45
CA GLU A 30 1.56 0.67 -2.10
C GLU A 30 2.11 -0.76 -2.09
N HIS A 31 1.58 -1.65 -2.94
CA HIS A 31 2.13 -3.00 -3.14
C HIS A 31 3.53 -2.97 -3.77
N VAL A 32 3.76 -2.12 -4.77
CA VAL A 32 5.09 -1.96 -5.40
C VAL A 32 6.08 -1.39 -4.40
N GLN A 33 5.72 -0.37 -3.63
CA GLN A 33 6.60 0.21 -2.62
C GLN A 33 6.98 -0.82 -1.54
N ALA A 34 6.03 -1.63 -1.08
CA ALA A 34 6.31 -2.71 -0.13
C ALA A 34 7.23 -3.80 -0.73
N LEU A 35 7.09 -4.09 -2.03
CA LEU A 35 7.96 -5.01 -2.76
C LEU A 35 9.39 -4.45 -2.87
N GLU A 36 9.55 -3.16 -3.21
CA GLU A 36 10.86 -2.50 -3.27
C GLU A 36 11.58 -2.57 -1.92
N GLN A 37 10.86 -2.30 -0.82
CA GLN A 37 11.40 -2.45 0.54
C GLN A 37 11.82 -3.88 0.85
N ALA A 38 11.02 -4.88 0.45
CA ALA A 38 11.39 -6.28 0.64
C ALA A 38 12.67 -6.64 -0.13
N ILE A 39 12.87 -6.10 -1.34
CA ILE A 39 14.09 -6.30 -2.13
C ILE A 39 15.30 -5.62 -1.48
N GLU A 40 15.14 -4.40 -0.96
CA GLU A 40 16.21 -3.73 -0.20
C GLU A 40 16.64 -4.54 1.01
N HIS A 41 15.68 -5.08 1.77
CA HIS A 41 15.97 -5.96 2.90
C HIS A 41 16.62 -7.28 2.49
N LEU A 42 16.23 -7.86 1.35
CA LEU A 42 16.85 -9.07 0.80
C LEU A 42 18.31 -8.86 0.37
N ASN A 43 18.65 -7.64 -0.03
CA ASN A 43 20.01 -7.26 -0.43
C ASN A 43 20.92 -6.90 0.76
N ALA A 44 20.40 -6.93 2.00
CA ALA A 44 21.19 -6.61 3.17
C ALA A 44 22.32 -7.64 3.38
N PRO A 45 23.57 -7.19 3.63
CA PRO A 45 24.73 -8.08 3.75
C PRO A 45 24.68 -9.00 4.98
N ASP A 46 23.94 -8.60 6.02
CA ASP A 46 23.86 -9.29 7.31
C ASP A 46 22.55 -10.09 7.48
N LEU A 47 21.85 -10.38 6.39
CA LEU A 47 20.54 -11.03 6.44
C LEU A 47 20.63 -12.51 6.81
N SER A 48 19.90 -12.93 7.84
CA SER A 48 19.81 -14.35 8.17
C SER A 48 18.93 -15.11 7.16
N LEU A 49 19.20 -16.39 6.95
CA LEU A 49 18.42 -17.23 6.03
C LEU A 49 16.91 -17.23 6.37
N LYS A 50 16.58 -17.21 7.65
CA LYS A 50 15.18 -17.20 8.10
C LYS A 50 14.49 -15.90 7.70
N GLU A 51 15.12 -14.76 7.97
CA GLU A 51 14.60 -13.45 7.58
C GLU A 51 14.53 -13.32 6.06
N GLY A 52 15.54 -13.82 5.32
CA GLY A 52 15.52 -13.84 3.86
C GLY A 52 14.34 -14.62 3.30
N ILE A 53 13.98 -15.77 3.89
CA ILE A 53 12.79 -16.53 3.47
C ILE A 53 11.50 -15.75 3.79
N GLU A 54 11.43 -15.06 4.92
CA GLU A 54 10.28 -14.25 5.32
C GLU A 54 10.09 -13.06 4.36
N TRP A 55 11.14 -12.28 4.10
CA TRP A 55 11.12 -11.17 3.15
C TRP A 55 10.81 -11.61 1.73
N TYR A 56 11.36 -12.75 1.29
CA TYR A 56 11.04 -13.32 -0.02
C TYR A 56 9.55 -13.66 -0.15
N LYS A 57 8.98 -14.34 0.85
CA LYS A 57 7.55 -14.69 0.85
C LYS A 57 6.67 -13.44 0.85
N MET A 58 7.03 -12.44 1.65
CA MET A 58 6.34 -11.16 1.68
C MET A 58 6.38 -10.48 0.31
N GLY A 59 7.57 -10.31 -0.29
CA GLY A 59 7.72 -9.70 -1.61
C GLY A 59 6.92 -10.44 -2.68
N MET A 60 6.97 -11.77 -2.70
CA MET A 60 6.18 -12.58 -3.62
C MET A 60 4.66 -12.38 -3.46
N GLN A 61 4.18 -12.21 -2.23
CA GLN A 61 2.77 -11.93 -1.98
C GLN A 61 2.37 -10.54 -2.47
N GLU A 62 3.18 -9.52 -2.18
CA GLU A 62 2.92 -8.13 -2.63
C GLU A 62 2.95 -8.05 -4.18
N LEU A 63 3.90 -8.74 -4.83
CA LEU A 63 3.97 -8.87 -6.29
C LEU A 63 2.70 -9.49 -6.88
N LEU A 64 2.21 -10.58 -6.30
CA LEU A 64 1.03 -11.28 -6.79
C LEU A 64 -0.23 -10.40 -6.69
N LEU A 65 -0.36 -9.63 -5.61
CA LEU A 65 -1.46 -8.69 -5.43
C LEU A 65 -1.37 -7.52 -6.43
N ALA A 66 -0.18 -6.95 -6.63
CA ALA A 66 0.04 -5.93 -7.64
C ALA A 66 -0.30 -6.42 -9.06
N GLN A 67 0.13 -7.63 -9.42
CA GLN A 67 -0.19 -8.25 -10.71
C GLN A 67 -1.69 -8.48 -10.89
N LYS A 68 -2.38 -8.89 -9.82
CA LYS A 68 -3.83 -9.05 -9.84
C LYS A 68 -4.53 -7.72 -10.12
N LEU A 69 -4.13 -6.62 -9.47
CA LEU A 69 -4.70 -5.30 -9.72
C LEU A 69 -4.53 -4.86 -11.18
N LEU A 70 -3.35 -5.09 -11.78
CA LEU A 70 -3.13 -4.79 -13.20
C LEU A 70 -3.99 -5.64 -14.13
N THR A 71 -4.14 -6.92 -13.80
CA THR A 71 -4.97 -7.85 -14.58
C THR A 71 -6.45 -7.44 -14.51
N ASP A 72 -6.93 -7.10 -13.32
CA ASP A 72 -8.29 -6.64 -13.09
C ASP A 72 -8.56 -5.34 -13.88
N ALA A 73 -7.64 -4.37 -13.83
CA ALA A 73 -7.73 -3.13 -14.60
C ALA A 73 -7.72 -3.37 -16.12
N HIS A 74 -6.90 -4.31 -16.61
CA HIS A 74 -6.88 -4.67 -18.03
C HIS A 74 -8.20 -5.29 -18.48
N LEU A 75 -8.76 -6.22 -17.69
CA LEU A 75 -10.06 -6.85 -17.98
C LEU A 75 -11.20 -5.83 -17.98
N GLU A 76 -11.17 -4.83 -17.09
CA GLU A 76 -12.13 -3.73 -17.10
C GLU A 76 -12.02 -2.90 -18.38
N TYR A 77 -10.80 -2.59 -18.81
CA TYR A 77 -10.57 -1.87 -20.06
C TYR A 77 -11.07 -2.65 -21.29
N GLU A 78 -10.79 -3.94 -21.39
CA GLU A 78 -11.27 -4.78 -22.50
C GLU A 78 -12.80 -4.80 -22.58
N LYS A 79 -13.50 -4.89 -21.44
CA LYS A 79 -14.98 -4.83 -21.40
C LYS A 79 -15.51 -3.51 -21.95
N LEU A 80 -14.86 -2.40 -21.64
CA LEU A 80 -15.23 -1.08 -22.16
C LEU A 80 -15.02 -0.99 -23.68
N GLN A 81 -13.95 -1.59 -24.21
CA GLN A 81 -13.71 -1.64 -25.66
C GLN A 81 -14.74 -2.49 -26.41
N THR A 82 -15.24 -3.57 -25.80
CA THR A 82 -16.25 -4.44 -26.45
C THR A 82 -17.67 -3.87 -26.44
N LEU A 83 -17.89 -2.73 -25.76
CA LEU A 83 -19.19 -2.06 -25.66
C LEU A 83 -19.40 -0.95 -26.70
N ASP A 84 -18.35 -0.57 -27.45
CA ASP A 84 -18.35 0.32 -28.62
C ASP A 84 -18.41 -0.49 -29.93
#